data_AF-A0A2P5B605-F1
#
_entry.id   AF-A0A2P5B605-F1
#
_cell.length_a   1.000
_cell.length_b   1.000
_cell.length_c   1.000
_cell.angle_alpha   90.00
_cell.angle_beta   90.00
_cell.angle_gamma   90.00
#
_symmetry.space_group_name_H-M   'P 1'
#
loop_
_entity.id
_entity.type
_entity.pdbx_description
1 polymer ?
#
loop_
_entity_poly.entity_id
_entity_poly.type
_entity_poly.pdbx_seq_one_letter_code
_entity_poly.pdbx_strand_id
1 'polypeptide(L)'
;MPNGRIIVNCGGISGASEVDPKSVDPKSLSDGSWVQNSTIKTLSIAFPGQISWKRMPKDNGANFLALTGPMPDLDSWSTMVPEPLSANVKQWRSCEEIEA
;
A
#
# COMPACT_ATOMS: atom_id res chain seq x y z
N MET A 1 -22.77 -6.12 3.94
CA MET A 1 -22.72 -5.40 2.64
C MET A 1 -21.97 -6.28 1.66
N PRO A 2 -22.66 -7.04 0.79
CA PRO A 2 -21.97 -7.73 -0.29
C PRO A 2 -21.28 -6.68 -1.18
N ASN A 3 -20.05 -6.96 -1.62
CA ASN A 3 -19.22 -6.12 -2.50
C ASN A 3 -18.70 -4.79 -1.90
N GLY A 4 -18.77 -4.62 -0.57
CA GLY A 4 -18.11 -3.49 0.09
C GLY A 4 -16.58 -3.61 0.08
N ARG A 5 -15.89 -2.49 0.33
CA ARG A 5 -14.42 -2.45 0.47
C ARG A 5 -14.03 -1.73 1.74
N ILE A 6 -12.86 -2.08 2.27
CA ILE A 6 -12.25 -1.45 3.44
C ILE A 6 -10.95 -0.79 2.97
N ILE A 7 -10.76 0.48 3.33
CA ILE A 7 -9.47 1.18 3.20
C ILE A 7 -8.91 1.40 4.60
N VAL A 8 -7.69 0.93 4.83
CA VAL A 8 -7.02 0.99 6.14
C VAL A 8 -5.73 1.78 6.03
N ASN A 9 -5.59 2.80 6.86
CA ASN A 9 -4.28 3.43 7.10
C ASN A 9 -3.44 2.50 8.00
N CYS A 10 -2.32 2.03 7.48
CA CYS A 10 -1.40 1.12 8.13
C CYS A 10 -0.15 1.92 8.51
N GLY A 11 0.18 1.94 9.80
CA GLY A 11 1.43 2.58 10.26
C GLY A 11 2.64 2.02 9.52
N GLY A 12 3.67 2.86 9.33
CA GLY A 12 4.92 2.44 8.68
C GLY A 12 5.58 1.22 9.34
N ILE A 13 6.55 0.63 8.64
CA ILE A 13 7.37 -0.47 9.17
C ILE A 13 8.41 0.10 10.15
N SER A 14 8.40 -0.35 11.41
CA SER A 14 9.44 -0.03 12.38
C SER A 14 10.57 -1.03 12.20
N GLY A 15 11.71 -0.61 11.64
CA GLY A 15 12.80 -1.53 11.34
C GLY A 15 13.74 -1.15 10.20
N ALA A 16 14.16 0.10 10.12
CA ALA A 16 15.59 0.32 10.01
C ALA A 16 15.98 0.94 11.36
N SER A 17 16.96 0.35 12.03
CA SER A 17 17.77 1.05 13.04
C SER A 17 18.13 2.46 12.51
N GLU A 18 18.66 3.32 13.35
CA GLU A 18 19.32 4.57 12.98
C GLU A 18 20.50 4.33 11.99
N VAL A 19 20.24 3.80 10.80
CA VAL A 19 21.13 3.85 9.65
C VAL A 19 20.88 5.21 9.03
N ASP A 20 21.95 5.97 8.98
CA ASP A 20 22.07 7.31 8.43
C ASP A 20 20.95 7.66 7.45
N PRO A 21 20.22 8.78 7.66
CA PRO A 21 19.15 9.23 6.76
C PRO A 21 19.63 9.50 5.30
N LYS A 22 20.92 9.37 5.03
CA LYS A 22 21.55 9.42 3.70
C LYS A 22 21.67 8.07 2.98
N SER A 23 21.37 6.94 3.62
CA SER A 23 21.71 5.60 3.09
C SER A 23 20.53 4.83 2.50
N VAL A 24 19.28 5.21 2.80
CA VAL A 24 18.09 4.53 2.25
C VAL A 24 17.45 5.40 1.19
N ASP A 25 17.88 5.17 -0.05
CA ASP A 25 17.25 5.73 -1.24
C ASP A 25 15.75 5.36 -1.22
N PRO A 26 14.82 6.34 -1.21
CA PRO A 26 13.38 6.06 -1.22
C PRO A 26 12.96 5.21 -2.43
N LYS A 27 13.74 5.24 -3.52
CA LYS A 27 13.55 4.41 -4.71
C LYS A 27 13.96 2.94 -4.52
N SER A 28 14.68 2.61 -3.45
CA SER A 28 15.20 1.27 -3.16
C SER A 28 14.26 0.41 -2.30
N LEU A 29 13.14 0.96 -1.83
CA LEU A 29 12.14 0.16 -1.14
C LEU A 29 11.29 -0.58 -2.17
N SER A 30 11.81 -1.73 -2.57
CA SER A 30 11.21 -2.72 -3.46
C SER A 30 9.72 -2.97 -3.18
N ASP A 31 9.01 -3.41 -4.23
CA ASP A 31 7.61 -3.82 -4.26
C ASP A 31 7.23 -4.86 -3.20
N GLY A 32 8.18 -5.42 -2.45
CA GLY A 32 7.96 -6.34 -1.31
C GLY A 32 7.95 -5.72 0.09
N SER A 33 8.20 -4.41 0.26
CA SER A 33 8.28 -3.80 1.62
C SER A 33 6.96 -3.86 2.42
N TRP A 34 5.82 -4.01 1.75
CA TRP A 34 4.52 -4.19 2.40
C TRP A 34 4.43 -5.50 3.19
N VAL A 35 5.21 -6.54 2.84
CA VAL A 35 5.21 -7.85 3.51
C VAL A 35 5.66 -7.73 4.97
N GLN A 36 6.46 -6.71 5.28
CA GLN A 36 6.92 -6.40 6.63
C GLN A 36 5.86 -5.68 7.48
N ASN A 37 4.76 -5.19 6.86
CA ASN A 37 3.68 -4.52 7.58
C ASN A 37 2.70 -5.55 8.15
N SER A 38 2.63 -5.64 9.48
CA SER A 38 1.76 -6.62 10.17
C SER A 38 0.28 -6.45 9.83
N THR A 39 -0.23 -5.22 9.74
CA THR A 39 -1.62 -4.96 9.39
C THR A 39 -1.95 -5.46 7.98
N ILE A 40 -1.09 -5.16 7.01
CA ILE A 40 -1.27 -5.64 5.62
C ILE A 40 -1.19 -7.16 5.58
N LYS A 41 -0.24 -7.77 6.28
CA LYS A 41 -0.11 -9.23 6.36
C LYS A 41 -1.37 -9.89 6.93
N THR A 42 -1.93 -9.35 8.01
CA THR A 42 -3.20 -9.85 8.58
C THR A 42 -4.36 -9.69 7.59
N LEU A 43 -4.43 -8.56 6.89
CA LEU A 43 -5.44 -8.34 5.85
C LEU A 43 -5.29 -9.34 4.68
N SER A 44 -4.06 -9.67 4.26
CA SER A 44 -3.82 -10.66 3.19
C SER A 44 -4.25 -12.07 3.58
N ILE A 45 -4.18 -12.43 4.87
CA ILE A 45 -4.71 -13.70 5.38
C ILE A 45 -6.25 -13.70 5.36
N ALA A 46 -6.86 -12.58 5.76
CA ALA A 46 -8.32 -12.44 5.82
C ALA A 46 -8.98 -12.30 4.44
N PHE A 47 -8.27 -11.71 3.46
CA PHE A 47 -8.72 -11.49 2.08
C PHE A 47 -7.66 -11.96 1.08
N PRO A 48 -7.45 -13.29 0.94
CA PRO A 48 -6.43 -13.85 0.06
C PRO A 48 -6.57 -13.38 -1.38
N GLY A 49 -5.47 -12.92 -1.99
CA GLY A 49 -5.43 -12.40 -3.37
C GLY A 49 -6.25 -11.11 -3.60
N GLN A 50 -6.80 -10.50 -2.55
CA GLN A 50 -7.72 -9.37 -2.65
C GLN A 50 -7.25 -8.15 -1.85
N ILE A 51 -5.93 -7.99 -1.67
CA ILE A 51 -5.36 -6.81 -1.04
C ILE A 51 -4.53 -6.04 -2.06
N SER A 52 -4.77 -4.73 -2.09
CA SER A 52 -3.91 -3.76 -2.76
C SER A 52 -3.31 -2.81 -1.73
N TRP A 53 -2.11 -2.32 -1.99
CA TRP A 53 -1.42 -1.40 -1.11
C TRP A 53 -0.92 -0.15 -1.85
N LYS A 54 -0.71 0.92 -1.10
CA LYS A 54 -0.03 2.13 -1.56
C LYS A 54 0.83 2.70 -0.45
N ARG A 55 2.05 3.13 -0.75
CA ARG A 55 2.90 3.81 0.22
C ARG A 55 2.75 5.33 0.15
N MET A 56 2.66 5.97 1.30
CA MET A 56 2.63 7.42 1.42
C MET A 56 4.06 8.00 1.43
N PRO A 57 4.25 9.24 0.94
CA PRO A 57 5.54 9.94 1.01
C PRO A 57 6.08 10.04 2.45
N LYS A 58 7.40 10.18 2.60
CA LYS A 58 8.06 10.33 3.92
C LYS A 58 7.50 11.52 4.72
N ASP A 59 7.28 12.64 4.03
CA ASP A 59 6.72 13.86 4.64
C ASP A 59 5.27 13.67 5.13
N ASN A 60 4.62 12.60 4.68
CA ASN A 60 3.27 12.20 5.10
C ASN A 60 3.32 10.95 6.02
N GLY A 61 4.40 10.80 6.78
CA GLY A 61 4.57 9.76 7.81
C GLY A 61 5.03 8.40 7.29
N ALA A 62 5.30 8.25 5.99
CA ALA A 62 5.71 6.99 5.36
C ALA A 62 4.77 5.79 5.64
N ASN A 63 3.50 6.07 5.93
CA ASN A 63 2.47 5.05 6.16
C ASN A 63 2.18 4.25 4.89
N PHE A 64 1.55 3.10 5.07
CA PHE A 64 0.95 2.35 3.99
C PHE A 64 -0.57 2.50 4.03
N LEU A 65 -1.22 2.42 2.89
CA LEU A 65 -2.66 2.22 2.80
C LEU A 65 -2.91 0.81 2.27
N ALA A 66 -3.89 0.13 2.82
CA ALA A 66 -4.39 -1.15 2.31
C ALA A 66 -5.84 -1.00 1.85
N LEU A 67 -6.19 -1.67 0.74
CA LEU A 67 -7.51 -1.70 0.15
C LEU A 67 -7.92 -3.14 -0.10
N THR A 68 -9.10 -3.53 0.39
CA THR A 68 -9.66 -4.86 0.13
C THR A 68 -10.43 -4.95 -1.20
N GLY A 69 -10.56 -6.18 -1.70
CA GLY A 69 -11.30 -6.54 -2.92
C GLY A 69 -10.43 -6.61 -4.17
N PRO A 70 -11.02 -6.86 -5.35
CA PRO A 70 -10.30 -6.93 -6.62
C PRO A 70 -9.51 -5.65 -6.92
N MET A 71 -8.37 -5.74 -7.58
CA MET A 71 -7.60 -4.55 -7.99
C MET A 71 -8.49 -3.56 -8.76
N PRO A 72 -8.60 -2.29 -8.33
CA PRO A 72 -9.40 -1.30 -9.06
C PRO A 72 -8.74 -0.96 -10.40
N ASP A 73 -9.56 -0.61 -11.39
CA ASP A 73 -9.08 0.02 -12.63
C ASP A 73 -8.52 1.41 -12.28
N LEU A 74 -7.19 1.51 -12.25
CA LEU A 74 -6.49 2.72 -11.83
C LEU A 74 -6.63 3.86 -12.84
N ASP A 75 -6.77 3.55 -14.13
CA ASP A 75 -6.93 4.58 -15.15
C ASP A 75 -8.32 5.19 -15.05
N SER A 76 -9.36 4.35 -15.03
CA SER A 76 -10.74 4.80 -14.80
C SER A 76 -10.86 5.59 -13.49
N TRP A 77 -10.35 5.04 -12.37
CA TRP A 77 -10.40 5.71 -11.07
C TRP A 77 -9.65 7.05 -11.07
N SER A 78 -8.50 7.16 -11.73
CA SER A 78 -7.75 8.42 -11.80
C SER A 78 -8.50 9.55 -12.49
N THR A 79 -9.41 9.23 -13.44
CA THR A 79 -10.25 10.23 -14.13
C THR A 79 -11.46 10.67 -13.31
N MET A 80 -11.86 9.89 -12.31
CA MET A 80 -13.04 10.15 -11.47
C MET A 80 -12.74 11.00 -10.23
N VAL A 81 -11.47 11.35 -9.99
CA VAL A 81 -11.05 12.16 -8.83
C VAL A 81 -10.39 13.46 -9.29
N PRO A 82 -10.39 14.52 -8.47
CA PRO A 82 -9.69 15.77 -8.79
C PRO A 82 -8.21 15.56 -9.09
N GLU A 83 -7.63 16.45 -9.90
CA GLU A 83 -6.23 16.40 -10.34
C GLU A 83 -5.23 16.12 -9.20
N PRO A 84 -5.33 16.75 -8.01
CA PRO A 84 -4.41 16.49 -6.89
C PRO A 84 -4.40 15.04 -6.40
N LEU A 85 -5.47 14.27 -6.65
CA LEU A 85 -5.60 12.87 -6.25
C LEU A 85 -5.34 11.90 -7.41
N SER A 86 -5.47 12.36 -8.66
CA SER A 86 -5.40 11.51 -9.86
C SER A 86 -4.07 10.75 -9.98
N ALA A 87 -2.94 11.45 -9.80
CA ALA A 87 -1.61 10.84 -9.87
C ALA A 87 -1.37 9.83 -8.73
N ASN A 88 -1.95 10.09 -7.56
CA ASN A 88 -1.82 9.23 -6.38
C ASN A 88 -2.62 7.93 -6.50
N VAL A 89 -3.67 7.89 -7.32
CA VAL A 89 -4.41 6.66 -7.62
C VAL A 89 -3.55 5.67 -8.40
N LYS A 90 -2.70 6.14 -9.31
CA LYS A 90 -1.86 5.25 -10.14
C LYS A 90 -0.73 4.54 -9.37
N GLN A 91 -0.59 4.83 -8.08
CA GLN A 91 0.45 4.26 -7.20
C GLN A 91 -0.03 3.02 -6.43
N TRP A 92 -1.31 2.65 -6.50
CA TRP A 92 -1.79 1.40 -5.91
C TRP A 92 -1.15 0.19 -6.62
N ARG A 93 -0.83 -0.85 -5.86
CA ARG A 93 -0.23 -2.11 -6.30
C ARG A 93 -0.95 -3.29 -5.67
N SER A 94 -1.07 -4.41 -6.35
CA SER A 94 -1.55 -5.65 -5.73
C SER A 94 -0.50 -6.19 -4.75
N CYS A 95 -0.96 -6.79 -3.65
CA CYS A 95 -0.14 -7.72 -2.91
C CYS A 95 0.06 -8.99 -3.75
N GLU A 96 1.29 -9.52 -3.77
CA GLU A 96 1.53 -10.87 -4.26
C GLU A 96 0.86 -11.89 -3.31
N GLU A 97 0.46 -13.04 -3.84
CA GLU A 97 0.00 -14.14 -2.99
C GLU A 97 1.16 -14.60 -2.10
N ILE A 98 0.93 -14.61 -0.79
CA ILE A 98 1.88 -15.17 0.16
C ILE A 98 1.58 -16.67 0.20
N GLU A 99 2.44 -17.50 -0.39
CA GLU A 99 2.39 -18.96 -0.19
C GLU A 99 2.57 -19.24 1.32
N ALA A 100 1.67 -20.05 1.87
CA ALA A 100 1.58 -20.35 3.31
C ALA A 100 2.66 -21.33 3.79
#